data_AF-A0A4U3LR05-F1
#
_entry.id   AF-A0A4U3LR05-F1
#
_cell.length_a   1.000
_cell.length_b   1.000
_cell.length_c   1.000
_cell.angle_alpha   90.00
_cell.angle_beta   90.00
_cell.angle_gamma   90.00
#
_symmetry.space_group_name_H-M   'P 1'
#
loop_
_entity.id
_entity.type
_entity.pdbx_description
1 polymer ?
#
loop_
_entity_poly.entity_id
_entity_poly.type
_entity_poly.pdbx_seq_one_letter_code
_entity_poly.pdbx_strand_id
1 'polypeptide(L)'
;MEWSNVTWFLTALGAVVVLITRVRLGGTVVDGTAHGAGRHGFSAALLRLHTVVGVITLLGWVVALVTGRREIAFVMLAGWWLLTVIGLLLLARWLPSGGKHSEDTQSDAWGSGAGLSVLGHVGMLVGVCYFTFVTITDRL
;
A
#
# COMPACT_ATOMS: atom_id res chain seq x y z
N MET A 1 27.17 -0.10 2.50
CA MET A 1 26.01 0.74 2.17
C MET A 1 24.97 0.55 3.28
N GLU A 2 25.00 1.47 4.24
CA GLU A 2 23.86 2.05 4.96
C GLU A 2 22.51 1.30 4.88
N TRP A 3 22.32 0.26 5.72
CA TRP A 3 20.99 -0.33 5.97
C TRP A 3 19.96 0.74 6.34
N SER A 4 20.41 1.79 7.04
CA SER A 4 19.66 3.01 7.30
C SER A 4 19.17 3.69 6.02
N ASN A 5 20.03 3.92 5.01
CA ASN A 5 19.59 4.55 3.74
C ASN A 5 18.53 3.75 3.01
N VAL A 6 18.70 2.42 2.95
CA VAL A 6 17.70 1.55 2.31
C VAL A 6 16.38 1.61 3.09
N THR A 7 16.44 1.58 4.42
CA THR A 7 15.26 1.69 5.29
C THR A 7 14.54 3.02 5.11
N TRP A 8 15.27 4.13 5.08
CA TRP A 8 14.73 5.46 4.81
C TRP A 8 14.16 5.59 3.41
N PHE A 9 14.85 5.06 2.40
CA PHE A 9 14.39 5.04 1.01
C PHE A 9 13.08 4.26 0.86
N LEU A 10 13.00 3.05 1.44
CA LEU A 10 11.79 2.24 1.42
C LEU A 10 10.65 2.87 2.24
N THR A 11 10.98 3.58 3.33
CA THR A 11 9.99 4.33 4.11
C THR A 11 9.38 5.46 3.27
N ALA A 12 10.22 6.20 2.55
CA ALA A 12 9.77 7.24 1.62
C ALA A 12 8.92 6.64 0.48
N LEU A 13 9.32 5.50 -0.08
CA LEU A 13 8.55 4.79 -1.10
C LEU A 13 7.17 4.36 -0.56
N GLY A 14 7.12 3.85 0.68
CA GLY A 14 5.85 3.50 1.33
C GLY A 14 4.93 4.70 1.52
N ALA A 15 5.48 5.85 1.90
CA ALA A 15 4.73 7.11 1.96
C ALA A 15 4.14 7.51 0.61
N VAL A 16 4.93 7.39 -0.47
CA VAL A 16 4.48 7.66 -1.84
C VAL A 16 3.35 6.71 -2.24
N VAL A 17 3.42 5.42 -1.92
CA VAL A 17 2.35 4.45 -2.22
C VAL A 17 1.06 4.81 -1.49
N VAL A 18 1.11 5.16 -0.20
CA VAL A 18 -0.06 5.61 0.56
C VAL A 18 -0.71 6.84 -0.08
N LEU A 19 0.11 7.82 -0.45
CA LEU A 19 -0.37 9.06 -1.06
C LEU A 19 -0.99 8.83 -2.43
N ILE A 20 -0.29 8.13 -3.34
CA ILE A 20 -0.76 7.87 -4.70
C ILE A 20 -2.05 7.05 -4.67
N THR A 21 -2.15 6.03 -3.81
CA THR A 21 -3.38 5.25 -3.65
C THR A 21 -4.55 6.16 -3.25
N ARG A 22 -4.33 7.10 -2.32
CA ARG A 22 -5.37 8.07 -1.92
C ARG A 22 -5.73 9.05 -3.04
N VAL A 23 -4.75 9.62 -3.73
CA VAL A 23 -5.01 10.58 -4.82
C VAL A 23 -5.75 9.92 -5.96
N ARG A 24 -5.33 8.72 -6.37
CA ARG A 24 -5.94 7.99 -7.49
C ARG A 24 -7.36 7.53 -7.22
N LEU A 25 -7.64 7.05 -6.01
CA LEU A 25 -8.92 6.45 -5.68
C LEU A 25 -9.85 7.41 -4.94
N GLY A 26 -9.34 8.52 -4.40
CA GLY A 26 -10.14 9.50 -3.67
C GLY A 26 -11.05 10.36 -4.55
N GLY A 27 -10.69 10.57 -5.82
CA GLY A 27 -11.45 11.40 -6.77
C GLY A 27 -12.73 10.76 -7.33
N THR A 28 -13.03 9.50 -6.97
CA THR A 28 -14.07 8.68 -7.62
C THR A 28 -15.19 8.22 -6.66
N VAL A 29 -15.31 8.87 -5.49
CA VAL A 29 -16.26 8.50 -4.42
C VAL A 29 -17.51 9.38 -4.49
N VAL A 30 -18.61 8.85 -5.01
CA VAL A 30 -19.97 9.39 -4.84
C VAL A 30 -20.85 8.25 -4.33
N ASP A 31 -21.62 8.46 -3.25
CA ASP A 31 -22.60 7.52 -2.68
C ASP A 31 -22.08 6.18 -2.12
N GLY A 32 -20.99 6.21 -1.33
CA GLY A 32 -20.53 5.05 -0.54
C GLY A 32 -19.93 3.89 -1.35
N THR A 33 -20.07 3.92 -2.68
CA THR A 33 -19.47 2.99 -3.63
C THR A 33 -18.65 3.79 -4.65
N ALA A 34 -17.33 3.58 -4.65
CA ALA A 34 -16.46 4.33 -5.53
C ALA A 34 -16.40 3.67 -6.91
N HIS A 35 -16.90 4.37 -7.93
CA HIS A 35 -16.90 3.93 -9.32
C HIS A 35 -15.68 4.52 -10.04
N GLY A 36 -14.49 4.10 -9.62
CA GLY A 36 -13.22 4.51 -10.25
C GLY A 36 -12.82 3.53 -11.37
N ALA A 37 -12.14 4.06 -12.40
CA ALA A 37 -11.62 3.31 -13.55
C ALA A 37 -10.98 1.96 -13.14
N GLY A 38 -11.73 0.87 -13.30
CA GLY A 38 -11.35 -0.48 -12.90
C GLY A 38 -12.57 -1.42 -12.87
N ARG A 39 -12.33 -2.71 -13.15
CA ARG A 39 -13.34 -3.77 -13.41
C ARG A 39 -14.50 -3.84 -12.41
N HIS A 40 -14.30 -3.43 -11.16
CA HIS A 40 -15.32 -3.44 -10.11
C HIS A 40 -15.08 -2.28 -9.13
N GLY A 41 -16.17 -1.65 -8.67
CA GLY A 41 -16.11 -0.64 -7.61
C GLY A 41 -15.43 -1.17 -6.35
N PHE A 42 -14.78 -0.28 -5.60
CA PHE A 42 -14.12 -0.63 -4.34
C PHE A 42 -14.83 0.02 -3.15
N SER A 43 -14.63 -0.56 -1.97
CA SER A 43 -15.17 0.00 -0.73
C SER A 43 -14.44 1.29 -0.36
N ALA A 44 -15.17 2.40 -0.24
CA ALA A 44 -14.63 3.66 0.25
C ALA A 44 -14.08 3.54 1.69
N ALA A 45 -14.63 2.61 2.49
CA ALA A 45 -14.13 2.30 3.82
C ALA A 45 -12.74 1.64 3.76
N LEU A 46 -12.51 0.74 2.79
CA LEU A 46 -11.21 0.11 2.59
C LEU A 46 -10.13 1.14 2.19
N LEU A 47 -10.48 2.10 1.33
CA LEU A 47 -9.58 3.20 0.98
C LEU A 47 -9.28 4.13 2.17
N ARG A 48 -10.31 4.47 2.97
CA ARG A 48 -10.09 5.24 4.22
C ARG A 48 -9.18 4.49 5.17
N LEU A 49 -9.42 3.19 5.37
CA LEU A 49 -8.61 2.34 6.24
C LEU A 49 -7.16 2.32 5.75
N HIS A 50 -6.92 2.08 4.46
CA HIS A 50 -5.58 2.15 3.86
C HIS A 50 -4.87 3.47 4.17
N THR A 51 -5.58 4.60 4.01
CA THR A 51 -4.98 5.93 4.23
C THR A 51 -4.68 6.17 5.72
N VAL A 52 -5.64 5.90 6.60
CA VAL A 52 -5.51 6.17 8.04
C VAL A 52 -4.45 5.26 8.66
N VAL A 53 -4.53 3.96 8.40
CA VAL A 53 -3.52 2.99 8.84
C VAL A 53 -2.16 3.37 8.27
N GLY A 54 -2.09 3.74 6.99
CA GLY A 54 -0.84 4.14 6.34
C GLY A 54 -0.18 5.35 6.99
N VAL A 55 -0.95 6.41 7.27
CA VAL A 55 -0.41 7.61 7.93
C VAL A 55 0.06 7.32 9.36
N ILE A 56 -0.75 6.61 10.16
CA ILE A 56 -0.39 6.27 11.55
C ILE A 56 0.88 5.41 11.56
N THR A 57 0.91 4.37 10.71
CA THR A 57 2.05 3.46 10.59
C THR A 57 3.31 4.20 10.16
N LEU A 58 3.21 5.07 9.15
CA LEU A 58 4.35 5.85 8.66
C LEU A 58 4.93 6.76 9.74
N LEU A 59 4.09 7.51 10.44
CA LEU A 59 4.53 8.42 11.51
C LEU A 59 5.17 7.65 12.66
N GLY A 60 4.52 6.58 13.14
CA GLY A 60 5.08 5.77 14.22
C GLY A 60 6.35 5.04 13.80
N TRP A 61 6.46 4.60 12.54
CA TRP A 61 7.68 3.99 12.00
C TRP A 61 8.84 4.98 11.97
N VAL A 62 8.60 6.21 11.51
CA VAL A 62 9.61 7.29 11.54
C VAL A 62 10.06 7.56 12.98
N VAL A 63 9.14 7.60 13.95
CA VAL A 63 9.50 7.72 15.37
C VAL A 63 10.37 6.54 15.83
N ALA A 64 10.04 5.31 15.42
CA ALA A 64 10.83 4.13 15.74
C ALA A 64 12.26 4.23 15.18
N LEU A 65 12.43 4.67 13.93
CA LEU A 65 13.74 4.84 13.29
C LEU A 65 14.56 5.94 13.97
N VAL A 66 13.98 7.10 14.23
CA VAL A 66 14.70 8.24 14.84
C VAL A 66 15.10 7.94 16.28
N THR A 67 14.26 7.24 17.04
CA THR A 67 14.52 6.92 18.45
C THR A 67 15.29 5.61 18.65
N GLY A 68 15.43 4.78 17.61
CA GLY A 68 16.01 3.43 17.69
C GLY A 68 15.20 2.46 18.58
N ARG A 69 13.95 2.79 18.93
CA ARG A 69 13.15 1.99 19.87
C ARG A 69 12.50 0.80 19.19
N ARG A 70 13.07 -0.39 19.43
CA ARG A 70 12.62 -1.66 18.85
C ARG A 70 11.15 -2.00 19.15
N GLU A 71 10.67 -1.71 20.35
CA GLU A 71 9.27 -1.93 20.75
C GLU A 71 8.29 -1.22 19.80
N ILE A 72 8.61 0.04 19.45
CA ILE A 72 7.79 0.85 18.54
C ILE A 72 7.88 0.28 17.12
N ALA A 73 9.08 -0.13 16.71
CA ALA A 73 9.29 -0.75 15.39
C ALA A 73 8.45 -2.02 15.23
N PHE A 74 8.38 -2.91 16.23
CA PHE A 74 7.55 -4.11 16.15
C PHE A 74 6.06 -3.82 16.01
N VAL A 75 5.53 -2.86 16.79
CA VAL A 75 4.11 -2.47 16.68
C VAL A 75 3.82 -1.88 15.31
N MET A 76 4.71 -1.03 14.80
CA MET A 76 4.55 -0.41 13.49
C MET A 76 4.81 -1.38 12.32
N LEU A 77 5.62 -2.42 12.52
CA LEU A 77 5.80 -3.50 11.56
C LEU A 77 4.48 -4.24 11.31
N ALA A 78 3.68 -4.48 12.36
CA ALA A 78 2.33 -5.01 12.21
C ALA A 78 1.43 -4.07 11.38
N GLY A 79 1.58 -2.76 11.57
CA GLY A 79 0.93 -1.74 10.73
C GLY A 79 1.32 -1.82 9.25
N TRP A 80 2.60 -2.02 8.95
CA TRP A 80 3.09 -2.18 7.57
C TRP A 80 2.54 -3.45 6.90
N TRP A 81 2.43 -4.55 7.65
CA TRP A 81 1.80 -5.78 7.18
C TRP A 81 0.31 -5.58 6.91
N LEU A 82 -0.41 -4.95 7.84
CA LEU A 82 -1.82 -4.62 7.65
C LEU A 82 -2.04 -3.75 6.40
N LEU A 83 -1.22 -2.72 6.21
CA LEU A 83 -1.25 -1.85 5.05
C LEU A 83 -1.01 -2.62 3.75
N THR A 84 -0.04 -3.52 3.75
CA THR A 84 0.26 -4.40 2.61
C THR A 84 -0.95 -5.27 2.26
N VAL A 85 -1.58 -5.91 3.26
CA VAL A 85 -2.78 -6.73 3.04
C VAL A 85 -3.93 -5.90 2.46
N ILE A 86 -4.22 -4.73 3.03
CA ILE A 86 -5.26 -3.82 2.51
C ILE A 86 -4.96 -3.43 1.06
N GLY A 87 -3.70 -3.13 0.76
CA GLY A 87 -3.24 -2.80 -0.58
C GLY A 87 -3.44 -3.93 -1.60
N LEU A 88 -3.15 -5.17 -1.20
CA LEU A 88 -3.41 -6.36 -2.01
C LEU A 88 -4.91 -6.60 -2.21
N LEU A 89 -5.75 -6.34 -1.19
CA LEU A 89 -7.21 -6.39 -1.33
C LEU A 89 -7.72 -5.33 -2.32
N LEU A 90 -7.12 -4.13 -2.34
CA LEU A 90 -7.44 -3.10 -3.34
C LEU A 90 -7.03 -3.52 -4.75
N LEU A 91 -5.99 -4.34 -4.90
CA LEU A 91 -5.57 -4.92 -6.18
C LEU A 91 -6.51 -6.03 -6.67
N ALA A 92 -7.18 -6.74 -5.76
CA ALA A 92 -8.10 -7.82 -6.11
C ALA A 92 -9.20 -7.38 -7.09
N ARG A 93 -9.52 -6.08 -7.15
CA ARG A 93 -10.46 -5.51 -8.14
C ARG A 93 -10.05 -5.75 -9.60
N TRP A 94 -8.79 -6.03 -9.86
CA TRP A 94 -8.25 -6.27 -11.20
C TRP A 94 -8.15 -7.76 -11.55
N LEU A 95 -8.48 -8.68 -10.63
CA LEU A 95 -8.49 -10.10 -10.97
C LEU A 95 -9.55 -10.40 -12.05
N PRO A 96 -9.26 -11.33 -12.98
CA PRO A 96 -10.26 -11.82 -13.92
C PRO A 96 -11.44 -12.44 -13.16
N SER A 97 -12.63 -11.90 -13.37
CA SER A 97 -13.88 -12.56 -13.00
C SER A 97 -14.19 -13.56 -14.11
N GLY A 98 -14.06 -14.86 -13.85
CA GLY A 98 -14.27 -15.94 -14.84
C GLY A 98 -15.73 -16.12 -15.31
N GLY A 99 -16.53 -15.07 -15.31
CA GLY A 99 -17.94 -15.12 -15.69
C GLY A 99 -18.12 -15.04 -17.20
N LYS A 100 -18.93 -15.95 -17.75
CA LYS A 100 -19.40 -16.05 -19.16
C LYS A 100 -19.90 -14.73 -19.81
N HIS A 101 -20.16 -13.69 -19.03
CA HIS A 101 -20.72 -12.40 -19.49
C HIS A 101 -19.78 -11.20 -19.21
N SER A 102 -18.50 -11.41 -18.96
CA SER A 102 -17.56 -10.30 -18.79
C SER A 102 -17.21 -9.70 -20.15
N GLU A 103 -17.51 -8.41 -20.36
CA GLU A 103 -17.05 -7.65 -21.52
C GLU A 103 -15.51 -7.56 -21.55
N ASP A 104 -14.94 -7.56 -22.76
CA ASP A 104 -13.50 -7.38 -22.99
C ASP A 104 -13.07 -5.97 -22.60
N THR A 105 -12.07 -5.89 -21.73
CA THR A 105 -11.58 -4.65 -21.14
C THR A 105 -10.58 -3.93 -22.06
N GLN A 106 -10.73 -2.60 -22.22
CA GLN A 106 -9.65 -1.73 -22.68
C GLN A 106 -8.43 -1.94 -21.78
N SER A 107 -7.41 -2.57 -22.35
CA SER A 107 -6.08 -2.67 -21.78
C SER A 107 -5.35 -1.33 -21.94
N ASP A 108 -4.33 -1.18 -21.11
CA ASP A 108 -3.13 -0.41 -21.45
C ASP A 108 -3.19 1.12 -21.38
N ALA A 109 -3.10 1.61 -20.14
CA ALA A 109 -2.18 2.70 -19.89
C ALA A 109 -1.43 2.43 -18.58
N TRP A 110 -0.10 2.28 -18.67
CA TRP A 110 0.81 2.05 -17.52
C TRP A 110 0.56 3.03 -16.36
N GLY A 111 0.25 4.29 -16.72
CA GLY A 111 -0.02 5.41 -15.83
C GLY A 111 -1.48 5.63 -15.43
N SER A 112 -2.46 4.84 -15.88
CA SER A 112 -3.87 4.95 -15.43
C SER A 112 -4.55 3.61 -15.11
N GLY A 113 -3.99 2.50 -15.60
CA GLY A 113 -4.44 1.13 -15.36
C GLY A 113 -3.77 0.45 -14.16
N ALA A 114 -3.86 -0.89 -14.14
CA ALA A 114 -3.43 -1.74 -13.04
C ALA A 114 -1.91 -1.67 -12.75
N GLY A 115 -1.07 -1.40 -13.75
CA GLY A 115 0.39 -1.49 -13.67
C GLY A 115 1.01 -0.73 -12.50
N LEU A 116 0.74 0.57 -12.37
CA LEU A 116 1.26 1.38 -11.25
C LEU A 116 0.75 0.89 -9.89
N SER A 117 -0.51 0.44 -9.82
CA SER A 117 -1.11 -0.09 -8.59
C SER A 117 -0.44 -1.40 -8.19
N VAL A 118 -0.12 -2.27 -9.15
CA VAL A 118 0.57 -3.55 -8.90
C VAL A 118 1.98 -3.28 -8.42
N LEU A 119 2.72 -2.40 -9.11
CA LEU A 119 4.08 -2.03 -8.73
C LEU A 119 4.13 -1.48 -7.30
N GLY A 120 3.23 -0.56 -6.95
CA GLY A 120 3.19 0.04 -5.62
C GLY A 120 2.99 -0.99 -4.50
N HIS A 121 2.01 -1.88 -4.63
CA HIS A 121 1.69 -2.81 -3.54
C HIS A 121 2.58 -4.06 -3.51
N VAL A 122 3.08 -4.53 -4.65
CA VAL A 122 4.12 -5.57 -4.67
C VAL A 122 5.43 -5.02 -4.13
N GLY A 123 5.78 -3.78 -4.47
CA GLY A 123 6.91 -3.06 -3.87
C GLY A 123 6.76 -2.92 -2.35
N MET A 124 5.56 -2.62 -1.86
CA MET A 124 5.25 -2.61 -0.43
C MET A 124 5.42 -3.99 0.23
N LEU A 125 4.99 -5.07 -0.43
CA LEU A 125 5.20 -6.43 0.07
C LEU A 125 6.69 -6.76 0.22
N VAL A 126 7.50 -6.41 -0.78
CA VAL A 126 8.96 -6.56 -0.69
C VAL A 126 9.55 -5.67 0.42
N GLY A 127 9.08 -4.43 0.52
CA GLY A 127 9.50 -3.48 1.54
C GLY A 127 9.21 -3.95 2.97
N VAL A 128 8.01 -4.51 3.23
CA VAL A 128 7.67 -5.02 4.57
C VAL A 128 8.45 -6.28 4.92
N CYS A 129 8.77 -7.14 3.95
CA CYS A 129 9.71 -8.25 4.16
C CYS A 129 11.09 -7.74 4.57
N TYR A 130 11.57 -6.67 3.94
CA TYR A 130 12.83 -6.03 4.33
C TYR A 130 12.76 -5.38 5.73
N PHE A 131 11.68 -4.64 6.05
CA PHE A 131 11.48 -4.08 7.39
C PHE A 131 11.41 -5.17 8.46
N THR A 132 10.79 -6.31 8.14
CA THR A 132 10.78 -7.49 9.02
C THR A 132 12.20 -7.97 9.29
N PHE A 133 13.02 -8.13 8.24
CA PHE A 133 14.42 -8.52 8.38
C PHE A 133 15.22 -7.55 9.25
N VAL A 134 15.11 -6.24 8.98
CA VAL A 134 15.84 -5.20 9.72
C VAL A 134 15.42 -5.13 11.18
N THR A 135 14.12 -5.28 11.47
CA THR A 135 13.60 -5.26 12.85
C THR A 135 14.02 -6.50 13.64
N ILE A 136 13.99 -7.69 13.03
CA ILE A 136 14.37 -8.95 13.69
C ILE A 136 15.88 -9.05 13.92
N THR A 137 16.68 -8.50 13.00
CA THR A 137 18.15 -8.57 13.09
C THR A 137 18.79 -7.40 13.84
N ASP A 138 17.98 -6.54 14.47
CA ASP A 138 18.42 -5.36 15.22
C ASP A 138 19.29 -4.40 14.37
N ARG A 139 18.88 -4.15 13.12
CA ARG A 139 19.61 -3.31 12.14
C ARG A 139 18.89 -2.00 11.76
N LEU A 140 17.95 -1.55 12.61
CA LEU A 140 17.14 -0.34 12.42
C LEU A 140 18.02 0.91 12.22
#